data_AF-A0A6L4YQ51-F1
#
_entry.id   AF-A0A6L4YQ51-F1
#
_cell.length_a   1.000
_cell.length_b   1.000
_cell.length_c   1.000
_cell.angle_alpha   90.00
_cell.angle_beta   90.00
_cell.angle_gamma   90.00
#
_symmetry.space_group_name_H-M   'P 1'
#
loop_
_entity.id
_entity.type
_entity.pdbx_description
1 polymer ?
#
loop_
_entity_poly.entity_id
_entity_poly.type
_entity_poly.pdbx_seq_one_letter_code
_entity_poly.pdbx_strand_id
1 'polypeptide(L)'
;TRSRANIATFFNNGARARGLIGAGADGRMGTGDDILIATGETLTQVQNRVLGGQNIMSAPFFLSTPGFATLNFRGGIRVGENSEFVFILENVLDKNYRIHGSGTDNPGVNFATRYQFRF
;
A
#
# COMPACT_ATOMS: atom_id res chain seq x y z
N THR A 1 -15.37 5.50 -19.77
CA THR A 1 -14.58 6.70 -20.16
C THR A 1 -14.01 7.37 -18.92
N ARG A 2 -12.77 7.87 -18.98
CA ARG A 2 -12.19 8.66 -17.87
C ARG A 2 -12.71 10.09 -17.98
N SER A 3 -13.57 10.51 -17.04
CA SER A 3 -14.14 11.87 -16.98
C SER A 3 -14.16 12.35 -15.53
N ARG A 4 -14.27 13.67 -15.31
CA ARG A 4 -14.33 14.26 -13.96
C ARG A 4 -15.48 13.65 -13.13
N ALA A 5 -16.65 13.49 -13.75
CA ALA A 5 -17.83 12.90 -13.11
C ALA A 5 -17.61 11.43 -12.72
N ASN A 6 -17.01 10.62 -13.60
CA ASN A 6 -16.73 9.22 -13.29
C ASN A 6 -15.69 9.07 -12.17
N ILE A 7 -14.66 9.94 -12.16
CA ILE A 7 -13.67 9.98 -11.08
C ILE A 7 -14.31 10.39 -9.75
N ALA A 8 -15.15 11.43 -9.75
CA ALA A 8 -15.88 11.88 -8.56
C ALA A 8 -16.80 10.78 -8.01
N THR A 9 -17.53 10.09 -8.88
CA THR A 9 -18.41 8.98 -8.50
C THR A 9 -17.62 7.85 -7.86
N PHE A 10 -16.46 7.49 -8.44
CA PHE A 10 -15.61 6.47 -7.85
C PHE A 10 -14.98 6.92 -6.53
N PHE A 11 -14.49 8.15 -6.43
CA PHE A 11 -13.88 8.70 -5.21
C PHE A 11 -14.88 8.69 -4.04
N ASN A 12 -16.07 9.26 -4.25
CA ASN A 12 -17.08 9.43 -3.21
C ASN A 12 -17.74 8.11 -2.77
N ASN A 13 -17.84 7.13 -3.69
CA ASN A 13 -18.52 5.87 -3.42
C ASN A 13 -17.53 4.70 -3.33
N GLY A 14 -16.86 4.39 -4.43
CA GLY A 14 -16.02 3.20 -4.57
C GLY A 14 -14.75 3.23 -3.72
N ALA A 15 -14.04 4.34 -3.69
CA ALA A 15 -12.82 4.50 -2.89
C ALA A 15 -13.18 4.63 -1.40
N ARG A 16 -14.24 5.38 -1.07
CA ARG A 16 -14.74 5.50 0.30
C ARG A 16 -15.18 4.15 0.88
N ALA A 17 -15.94 3.35 0.14
CA ALA A 17 -16.36 2.01 0.56
C ALA A 17 -15.18 1.04 0.79
N ARG A 18 -14.02 1.31 0.18
CA ARG A 18 -12.78 0.56 0.38
C ARG A 18 -11.88 1.14 1.47
N GLY A 19 -12.34 2.17 2.19
CA GLY A 19 -11.55 2.85 3.23
C GLY A 19 -10.31 3.56 2.68
N LEU A 20 -10.34 4.00 1.41
CA LEU A 20 -9.22 4.70 0.76
C LEU A 20 -9.31 6.22 0.93
N ILE A 21 -10.44 6.72 1.44
CA ILE A 21 -10.70 8.15 1.65
C ILE A 21 -10.69 8.45 3.15
N GLY A 22 -10.01 9.51 3.52
CA GLY A 22 -9.95 10.05 4.88
C GLY A 22 -10.54 11.46 4.94
N ALA A 23 -10.88 11.88 6.16
CA ALA A 23 -11.42 13.20 6.39
C ALA A 23 -10.37 14.27 6.03
N GLY A 24 -10.84 15.38 5.50
CA GLY A 24 -10.02 16.52 5.14
C GLY A 24 -9.57 17.35 6.35
N ALA A 25 -9.36 18.63 6.09
CA ALA A 25 -8.95 19.60 7.10
C ALA A 25 -10.03 19.81 8.18
N ASP A 26 -11.30 19.58 7.84
CA ASP A 26 -12.43 19.75 8.75
C ASP A 26 -12.67 18.54 9.68
N GLY A 27 -11.93 17.44 9.49
CA GLY A 27 -12.06 16.22 10.28
C GLY A 27 -13.39 15.47 10.09
N ARG A 28 -14.18 15.82 9.08
CA ARG A 28 -15.46 15.18 8.75
C ARG A 28 -15.35 14.42 7.44
N MET A 29 -16.04 13.28 7.35
CA MET A 29 -16.08 12.46 6.15
C MET A 29 -17.29 12.83 5.29
N GLY A 30 -17.09 12.95 3.98
CA GLY A 30 -18.16 13.24 3.01
C GLY A 30 -18.28 14.71 2.62
N THR A 31 -17.26 15.50 2.93
CA THR A 31 -17.16 16.92 2.61
C THR A 31 -16.23 17.13 1.41
N GLY A 32 -16.25 18.33 0.82
CA GLY A 32 -15.48 18.62 -0.40
C GLY A 32 -13.96 18.59 -0.23
N ASP A 33 -13.47 18.57 1.02
CA ASP A 33 -12.07 18.52 1.39
C ASP A 33 -11.56 17.10 1.74
N ASP A 34 -12.40 16.07 1.61
CA ASP A 34 -12.01 14.66 1.74
C ASP A 34 -10.75 14.35 0.88
N ILE A 35 -9.84 13.56 1.47
CA ILE A 35 -8.54 13.25 0.85
C ILE A 35 -8.38 11.76 0.56
N LEU A 36 -7.66 11.45 -0.52
CA LEU A 36 -7.13 10.11 -0.77
C LEU A 36 -6.03 9.81 0.26
N ILE A 37 -6.23 8.82 1.12
CA ILE A 37 -5.31 8.50 2.24
C ILE A 37 -3.89 8.22 1.75
N ALA A 38 -3.75 7.60 0.57
CA ALA A 38 -2.45 7.24 0.03
C ALA A 38 -1.58 8.47 -0.30
N THR A 39 -2.17 9.55 -0.80
CA THR A 39 -1.42 10.69 -1.36
C THR A 39 -1.71 12.02 -0.65
N GLY A 40 -2.74 12.08 0.19
CA GLY A 40 -3.25 13.32 0.79
C GLY A 40 -3.96 14.24 -0.22
N GLU A 41 -4.26 13.77 -1.43
CA GLU A 41 -4.89 14.57 -2.48
C GLU A 41 -6.41 14.66 -2.31
N THR A 42 -6.97 15.86 -2.44
CA THR A 42 -8.42 16.09 -2.61
C THR A 42 -8.92 15.56 -3.96
N LEU A 43 -10.24 15.40 -4.09
CA LEU A 43 -10.88 15.01 -5.36
C LEU A 43 -10.43 15.88 -6.55
N THR A 44 -10.36 17.21 -6.35
CA THR A 44 -9.94 18.14 -7.41
C THR A 44 -8.50 17.89 -7.85
N GLN A 45 -7.60 17.62 -6.90
CA GLN A 45 -6.20 17.29 -7.20
C GLN A 45 -6.09 15.95 -7.93
N VAL A 46 -6.81 14.92 -7.47
CA VAL A 46 -6.86 13.61 -8.16
C VAL A 46 -7.38 13.76 -9.60
N GLN A 47 -8.44 14.54 -9.82
CA GLN A 47 -8.96 14.80 -11.16
C GLN A 47 -7.94 15.52 -12.05
N ASN A 48 -7.27 16.55 -11.52
CA ASN A 48 -6.26 17.31 -12.26
C ASN A 48 -5.04 16.45 -12.60
N ARG A 49 -4.63 15.53 -11.72
CA ARG A 49 -3.54 14.57 -12.00
C ARG A 49 -3.93 13.53 -13.04
N VAL A 50 -5.14 12.98 -12.97
CA VAL A 50 -5.59 11.88 -13.85
C VAL A 50 -5.99 12.35 -15.25
N LEU A 51 -6.61 13.53 -15.36
CA LEU A 51 -7.11 14.06 -16.63
C LEU A 51 -6.20 15.11 -17.27
N GLY A 52 -5.18 15.58 -16.54
CA GLY A 52 -4.41 16.76 -16.91
C GLY A 52 -5.19 18.03 -16.56
N GLY A 53 -4.72 18.76 -15.54
CA GLY A 53 -5.20 20.09 -15.20
C GLY A 53 -4.57 21.17 -16.09
N GLN A 54 -4.94 22.43 -15.89
CA GLN A 54 -4.21 23.56 -16.47
C GLN A 54 -2.74 23.45 -16.05
N ASN A 55 -1.85 23.17 -16.99
CA ASN A 55 -0.40 23.01 -16.82
C ASN A 55 0.11 21.72 -16.13
N ILE A 56 -0.70 20.65 -16.00
CA ILE A 56 -0.21 19.34 -15.55
C ILE A 56 -0.14 18.39 -16.75
N MET A 57 1.05 18.28 -17.36
CA MET A 57 1.32 17.36 -18.48
C MET A 57 1.52 15.91 -18.00
N SER A 58 2.12 15.74 -16.81
CA SER A 58 2.31 14.48 -16.11
C SER A 58 2.68 14.79 -14.67
N ALA A 59 2.08 14.08 -13.71
CA ALA A 59 2.47 14.17 -12.30
C ALA A 59 2.58 12.75 -11.73
N PRO A 60 3.67 12.43 -11.00
CA PRO A 60 3.84 11.12 -10.40
C PRO A 60 2.74 10.88 -9.35
N PHE A 61 2.37 9.61 -9.17
CA PHE A 61 1.34 9.25 -8.18
C PHE A 61 1.80 9.49 -6.73
N PHE A 62 3.10 9.31 -6.46
CA PHE A 62 3.73 9.64 -5.18
C PHE A 62 4.92 10.57 -5.41
N LEU A 63 5.08 11.57 -4.55
CA LEU A 63 6.22 12.51 -4.59
C LEU A 63 7.49 11.94 -3.92
N SER A 64 7.33 10.94 -3.06
CA SER A 64 8.42 10.28 -2.34
C SER A 64 8.04 8.84 -2.02
N THR A 65 9.01 8.02 -1.61
CA THR A 65 8.76 6.68 -1.09
C THR A 65 8.32 6.77 0.36
N PRO A 66 7.08 6.37 0.72
CA PRO A 66 6.64 6.39 2.11
C PRO A 66 7.49 5.44 2.98
N GLY A 67 7.70 5.85 4.24
CA GLY A 67 8.24 4.94 5.24
C GLY A 67 7.28 3.77 5.49
N PHE A 68 7.84 2.62 5.84
CA PHE A 68 7.06 1.41 6.15
C PHE A 68 7.67 0.66 7.32
N ALA A 69 6.84 -0.14 7.98
CA ALA A 69 7.26 -1.11 8.97
C ALA A 69 6.57 -2.44 8.67
N THR A 70 7.29 -3.54 8.82
CA THR A 70 6.76 -4.90 8.67
C THR A 70 7.03 -5.70 9.94
N LEU A 71 6.14 -6.65 10.23
CA LEU A 71 6.32 -7.62 11.30
C LEU A 71 6.65 -8.98 10.68
N ASN A 72 7.73 -9.60 11.13
CA ASN A 72 8.21 -10.87 10.62
C ASN A 72 8.50 -11.82 11.79
N PHE A 73 8.16 -13.10 11.63
CA PHE A 73 8.48 -14.16 12.57
C PHE A 73 9.43 -15.16 11.93
N ARG A 74 10.46 -15.54 12.67
CA ARG A 74 11.35 -16.63 12.30
C ARG A 74 11.56 -17.52 13.52
N GLY A 75 11.29 -18.81 13.35
CA GLY A 75 11.43 -19.80 14.42
C GLY A 75 12.06 -21.07 13.87
N GLY A 76 12.81 -21.78 14.69
CA GLY A 76 13.42 -23.05 14.31
C GLY A 76 13.27 -24.08 15.42
N ILE A 77 13.06 -25.34 15.03
CA ILE A 77 13.02 -26.49 15.92
C ILE A 77 14.03 -27.54 15.45
N ARG A 78 14.77 -28.10 16.40
CA ARG A 78 15.62 -29.27 16.15
C ARG A 78 14.83 -30.53 16.45
N VAL A 79 14.86 -31.47 15.52
CA VAL A 79 14.21 -32.78 15.63
C VAL A 79 15.31 -33.83 15.65
N GLY A 80 15.59 -34.38 16.82
CA GLY A 80 16.74 -35.25 17.04
C GLY A 80 18.08 -34.51 16.94
N GLU A 81 19.15 -35.25 16.66
CA GLU A 81 20.52 -34.73 16.64
C GLU A 81 20.93 -34.14 15.27
N ASN A 82 20.27 -34.60 14.21
CA ASN A 82 20.71 -34.35 12.82
C ASN A 82 19.76 -33.47 12.00
N SER A 83 18.54 -33.17 12.48
CA SER A 83 17.53 -32.47 11.70
C SER A 83 17.10 -31.14 12.32
N GLU A 84 16.94 -30.12 11.48
CA GLU A 84 16.46 -28.79 11.87
C GLU A 84 15.39 -28.32 10.87
N PHE A 85 14.27 -27.86 11.39
CA PHE A 85 13.22 -27.18 10.63
C PHE A 85 13.19 -25.71 11.02
N VAL A 86 13.15 -24.82 10.05
CA VAL A 86 13.00 -23.37 10.25
C VAL A 86 11.78 -22.89 9.49
N PHE A 87 10.93 -22.16 10.20
CA PHE A 87 9.75 -21.50 9.67
C PHE A 87 10.00 -20.00 9.60
N ILE A 88 9.63 -19.40 8.48
CA ILE A 88 9.80 -17.97 8.20
C ILE A 88 8.45 -17.45 7.73
N LEU A 89 7.89 -16.52 8.49
CA LEU A 89 6.66 -15.80 8.15
C LEU A 89 6.99 -14.32 8.04
N GLU A 90 6.81 -13.75 6.86
CA GLU A 90 7.17 -12.38 6.54
C GLU A 90 5.93 -11.53 6.26
N ASN A 91 6.04 -10.24 6.56
CA ASN A 91 5.03 -9.21 6.32
C ASN A 91 3.64 -9.60 6.85
N VAL A 92 3.57 -10.04 8.12
CA VAL A 92 2.35 -10.58 8.75
C VAL A 92 1.17 -9.60 8.73
N LEU A 93 1.46 -8.30 8.70
CA LEU A 93 0.47 -7.23 8.66
C LEU A 93 0.00 -6.88 7.23
N ASP A 94 0.43 -7.65 6.23
CA ASP A 94 0.14 -7.46 4.80
C ASP A 94 0.38 -6.02 4.33
N LYS A 95 1.49 -5.42 4.77
CA LYS A 95 1.80 -4.05 4.40
C LYS A 95 2.23 -4.03 2.94
N ASN A 96 1.55 -3.25 2.10
CA ASN A 96 2.09 -2.91 0.79
C ASN A 96 3.21 -1.89 0.97
N TYR A 97 4.43 -2.24 0.52
CA TYR A 97 5.60 -1.38 0.61
C TYR A 97 6.56 -1.63 -0.55
N ARG A 98 7.49 -0.68 -0.71
CA ARG A 98 8.52 -0.70 -1.74
C ARG A 98 9.85 -0.25 -1.14
N ILE A 99 10.92 -0.99 -1.43
CA ILE A 99 12.27 -0.55 -1.11
C ILE A 99 12.64 0.61 -2.04
N HIS A 100 13.18 1.71 -1.49
CA HIS A 100 13.59 2.86 -2.28
C HIS A 100 14.57 2.45 -3.39
N GLY A 101 14.33 2.88 -4.63
CA GLY A 101 15.15 2.53 -5.78
C GLY A 101 14.92 1.13 -6.38
N SER A 102 14.10 0.26 -5.77
CA SER A 102 13.84 -1.10 -6.31
C SER A 102 12.97 -1.10 -7.58
N GLY A 103 12.12 -0.08 -7.74
CA GLY A 103 11.16 0.02 -8.85
C GLY A 103 9.98 -0.97 -8.78
N THR A 104 9.95 -1.87 -7.79
CA THR A 104 8.94 -2.94 -7.67
C THR A 104 8.39 -3.02 -6.25
N ASP A 105 7.13 -3.43 -6.13
CA ASP A 105 6.51 -3.63 -4.82
C ASP A 105 6.99 -4.95 -4.21
N ASN A 106 7.22 -4.93 -2.89
CA ASN A 106 7.63 -6.10 -2.15
C ASN A 106 6.45 -7.08 -1.97
N PRO A 107 6.74 -8.38 -1.77
CA PRO A 107 5.70 -9.36 -1.46
C PRO A 107 4.84 -8.97 -0.24
N GLY A 108 3.56 -9.32 -0.30
CA GLY A 108 2.63 -9.28 0.83
C GLY A 108 2.98 -10.34 1.88
N VAL A 109 1.98 -10.86 2.58
CA VAL A 109 2.19 -12.00 3.52
C VAL A 109 2.88 -13.16 2.79
N ASN A 110 4.03 -13.60 3.30
CA ASN A 110 4.82 -14.67 2.71
C ASN A 110 5.23 -15.70 3.76
N PHE A 111 5.23 -16.99 3.39
CA PHE A 111 5.65 -18.08 4.25
C PHE A 111 6.67 -18.97 3.55
N ALA A 112 7.76 -19.27 4.24
CA ALA A 112 8.79 -20.17 3.78
C ALA A 112 9.19 -21.16 4.89
N THR A 113 9.61 -22.35 4.49
CA THR A 113 10.16 -23.38 5.37
C THR A 113 11.52 -23.82 4.85
N ARG A 114 12.44 -24.09 5.78
CA ARG A 114 13.77 -24.60 5.49
C ARG A 114 14.02 -25.85 6.32
N TYR A 115 14.42 -26.92 5.66
CA TYR A 115 14.87 -28.15 6.29
C TYR A 115 16.38 -28.29 6.11
N GLN A 116 17.08 -28.63 7.20
CA GLN A 116 18.52 -28.89 7.17
C GLN A 116 18.83 -30.21 7.87
N PHE A 117 19.59 -31.06 7.19
CA PHE A 117 20.11 -32.32 7.70
C PHE A 117 21.63 -32.26 7.83
N ARG A 118 22.18 -32.76 8.94
CA ARG A 118 23.63 -32.84 9.20
C ARG A 118 24.03 -34.31 9.35
N PHE A 119 24.99 -34.76 8.54
CA PHE A 119 25.57 -36.11 8.59
C PHE A 119 26.71 -36.18 9.60
#